data_AF-A0A854ZGI2-F1
#
_entry.id   AF-A0A854ZGI2-F1
#
_cell.length_a   1.000
_cell.length_b   1.000
_cell.length_c   1.000
_cell.angle_alpha   90.00
_cell.angle_beta   90.00
_cell.angle_gamma   90.00
#
_symmetry.space_group_name_H-M   'P 1'
#
loop_
_entity.id
_entity.type
_entity.pdbx_description
1 polymer ?
#
loop_
_entity_poly.entity_id
_entity_poly.type
_entity_poly.pdbx_seq_one_letter_code
_entity_poly.pdbx_strand_id
1 'polypeptide(L)'
;MMRKQIISAAGIMLAVIGLGVATTQSVDAAITNPVRQGKRLNLTRNATVYNKHGVKVGHLRKGKLYKVRAIKIINGDTYVKIRKNRFVKEEAFLPYMKSTIKVVNRIKKPSFIYDEKGEKIPGKFLKRGAKVNYLGHKEINEKPFIKIADGEYVKALNVLTTVSNY
;
A
#
# COMPACT_ATOMS: atom_id res chain seq x y z
N MET A 1 1.09 3.67 -32.27
CA MET A 1 -0.18 3.83 -31.52
C MET A 1 -0.55 2.46 -30.93
N MET A 2 -0.23 2.18 -29.67
CA MET A 2 -0.41 0.84 -29.08
C MET A 2 -1.78 0.71 -28.41
N ARG A 3 -2.57 -0.25 -28.89
CA ARG A 3 -3.85 -0.69 -28.32
C ARG A 3 -3.65 -1.15 -26.87
N LYS A 4 -4.41 -0.58 -25.94
CA LYS A 4 -4.54 -1.07 -24.57
C LYS A 4 -5.45 -2.31 -24.59
N GLN A 5 -4.88 -3.50 -24.42
CA GLN A 5 -5.69 -4.68 -24.16
C GLN A 5 -6.00 -4.73 -22.66
N ILE A 6 -7.28 -4.61 -22.33
CA ILE A 6 -7.82 -4.92 -21.01
C ILE A 6 -7.85 -6.44 -20.92
N ILE A 7 -6.91 -7.03 -20.19
CA ILE A 7 -6.95 -8.43 -19.81
C ILE A 7 -7.13 -8.48 -18.28
N SER A 8 -8.32 -8.84 -17.80
CA SER A 8 -8.41 -9.64 -16.58
C SER A 8 -9.77 -10.31 -16.39
N ALA A 9 -9.71 -11.64 -16.56
CA ALA A 9 -10.47 -12.69 -15.90
C ALA A 9 -12.01 -12.64 -15.93
N ALA A 10 -12.59 -13.42 -16.86
CA ALA A 10 -13.78 -14.22 -16.58
C ALA A 10 -13.62 -14.92 -15.21
N GLY A 11 -14.58 -14.98 -14.29
CA GLY A 11 -16.02 -15.11 -14.44
C GLY A 11 -16.41 -16.53 -14.00
N ILE A 12 -16.88 -16.71 -12.77
CA ILE A 12 -17.86 -17.74 -12.37
C ILE A 12 -18.78 -17.16 -11.27
N MET A 13 -20.07 -17.05 -11.61
CA MET A 13 -21.20 -16.56 -10.81
C MET A 13 -21.79 -17.65 -9.89
N LEU A 14 -22.57 -17.25 -8.88
CA LEU A 14 -23.75 -18.01 -8.45
C LEU A 14 -24.81 -17.05 -7.92
N ALA A 15 -25.86 -16.89 -8.72
CA ALA A 15 -27.07 -16.15 -8.41
C ALA A 15 -27.97 -16.96 -7.46
N VAL A 16 -28.71 -16.28 -6.59
CA VAL A 16 -29.91 -16.83 -5.95
C VAL A 16 -31.10 -15.99 -6.44
N ILE A 17 -32.08 -16.68 -6.98
CA ILE A 17 -33.31 -16.18 -7.59
C ILE A 17 -34.26 -15.69 -6.49
N GLY A 18 -34.80 -14.49 -6.67
CA GLY A 18 -36.03 -14.02 -6.03
C GLY A 18 -36.84 -13.25 -7.08
N LEU A 19 -38.07 -13.69 -7.34
CA LEU A 19 -39.00 -13.08 -8.29
C LEU A 19 -39.31 -11.63 -7.92
N GLY A 20 -39.11 -10.69 -8.86
CA GLY A 20 -39.61 -9.32 -8.72
C GLY A 20 -38.80 -8.29 -9.51
N VAL A 21 -39.35 -7.90 -10.67
CA VAL A 21 -39.16 -6.64 -11.41
C VAL A 21 -37.73 -6.18 -11.72
N ALA A 22 -37.44 -6.11 -13.02
CA ALA A 22 -36.22 -5.58 -13.60
C ALA A 22 -35.90 -4.15 -13.11
N THR A 23 -34.81 -4.02 -12.35
CA THR A 23 -33.91 -2.88 -12.47
C THR A 23 -32.49 -3.43 -12.60
N THR A 24 -31.88 -3.23 -13.76
CA THR A 24 -30.44 -3.45 -13.93
C THR A 24 -29.71 -2.34 -13.19
N GLN A 25 -29.57 -2.50 -11.88
CA GLN A 25 -28.69 -1.66 -11.09
C GLN A 25 -27.28 -2.22 -11.25
N SER A 26 -26.46 -1.52 -12.02
CA SER A 26 -25.01 -1.62 -11.94
C SER A 26 -24.59 -1.26 -10.52
N VAL A 27 -24.48 -2.28 -9.66
CA VAL A 27 -23.91 -2.15 -8.33
C VAL A 27 -22.42 -1.89 -8.50
N ASP A 28 -22.05 -0.65 -8.22
CA ASP A 28 -20.68 -0.21 -8.03
C ASP A 28 -20.04 -1.15 -6.99
N ALA A 29 -19.22 -2.08 -7.45
CA ALA A 29 -18.59 -3.06 -6.58
C ALA A 29 -17.53 -2.32 -5.74
N ALA A 30 -17.92 -1.90 -4.53
CA ALA A 30 -16.99 -1.44 -3.53
C ALA A 30 -15.78 -2.39 -3.50
N ILE A 31 -14.57 -1.85 -3.58
CA ILE A 31 -13.30 -2.60 -3.58
C ILE A 31 -13.15 -3.23 -2.18
N THR A 32 -13.86 -4.33 -1.92
CA THR A 32 -13.80 -4.97 -0.61
C THR A 32 -12.64 -5.97 -0.58
N ASN A 33 -11.86 -5.96 0.51
CA ASN A 33 -10.77 -6.92 0.70
C ASN A 33 -11.31 -8.37 0.58
N PRO A 34 -10.79 -9.18 -0.37
CA PRO A 34 -11.26 -10.55 -0.58
C PRO A 34 -10.85 -11.51 0.56
N VAL A 35 -9.94 -11.10 1.43
CA VAL A 35 -9.46 -11.88 2.57
C VAL A 35 -10.45 -11.81 3.73
N ARG A 36 -11.31 -12.83 3.81
CA ARG A 36 -12.32 -12.97 4.88
C ARG A 36 -12.33 -14.37 5.46
N GLN A 37 -12.55 -14.47 6.78
CA GLN A 37 -12.64 -15.74 7.47
C GLN A 37 -13.69 -16.67 6.82
N GLY A 38 -13.37 -17.96 6.73
CA GLY A 38 -14.23 -18.97 6.11
C GLY A 38 -14.01 -19.16 4.60
N LYS A 39 -13.51 -18.14 3.89
CA LYS A 39 -13.22 -18.24 2.44
C LYS A 39 -12.00 -19.10 2.15
N ARG A 40 -11.93 -19.64 0.93
CA ARG A 40 -10.74 -20.29 0.38
C ARG A 40 -10.14 -19.36 -0.67
N LEU A 41 -8.86 -19.02 -0.49
CA LEU A 41 -8.15 -18.09 -1.35
C LEU A 41 -6.89 -18.73 -1.90
N ASN A 42 -6.58 -18.39 -3.14
CA ASN A 42 -5.37 -18.83 -3.79
C ASN A 42 -4.19 -17.96 -3.33
N LEU A 43 -3.03 -18.56 -3.09
CA LEU A 43 -1.79 -17.81 -2.99
C LEU A 43 -1.41 -17.25 -4.37
N THR A 44 -1.34 -15.93 -4.47
CA THR A 44 -0.97 -15.23 -5.71
C THR A 44 0.55 -15.24 -5.92
N ARG A 45 1.32 -15.44 -4.84
CA ARG A 45 2.78 -15.49 -4.82
C ARG A 45 3.30 -16.58 -3.87
N ASN A 46 4.58 -16.91 -4.01
CA ASN A 46 5.24 -17.78 -3.03
C ASN A 46 5.25 -17.07 -1.68
N ALA A 47 5.06 -17.82 -0.60
CA ALA A 47 4.83 -17.23 0.71
C ALA A 47 5.62 -17.96 1.81
N THR A 48 6.09 -17.20 2.79
CA THR A 48 6.69 -17.74 4.01
C THR A 48 5.60 -18.03 5.03
N VAL A 49 5.75 -19.15 5.75
CA VAL A 49 4.86 -19.54 6.84
C VAL A 49 5.52 -19.18 8.17
N TYR A 50 4.75 -18.54 9.04
CA TYR A 50 5.17 -18.09 10.36
C TYR A 50 4.34 -18.79 11.45
N ASN A 51 4.90 -18.88 12.64
CA ASN A 51 4.16 -19.27 13.85
C ASN A 51 3.50 -18.05 14.51
N LYS A 52 2.78 -18.26 15.62
CA LYS A 52 2.07 -17.18 16.35
C LYS A 52 2.99 -16.07 16.91
N HIS A 53 4.30 -16.30 16.98
CA HIS A 53 5.31 -15.36 17.46
C HIS A 53 6.05 -14.65 16.31
N GLY A 54 5.64 -14.88 15.05
CA GLY A 54 6.30 -14.28 13.89
C GLY A 54 7.60 -14.99 13.48
N VAL A 55 7.91 -16.16 14.05
CA VAL A 55 9.09 -16.95 13.67
C VAL A 55 8.77 -17.80 12.44
N LYS A 56 9.69 -17.82 11.47
CA LYS A 56 9.59 -18.59 10.22
C LYS A 56 9.59 -20.10 10.50
N VAL A 57 8.63 -20.82 9.94
CA VAL A 57 8.43 -22.28 10.13
C VAL A 57 8.13 -23.03 8.82
N GLY A 58 8.33 -22.39 7.66
CA GLY A 58 8.21 -23.04 6.35
C GLY A 58 7.90 -22.09 5.20
N HIS A 59 7.54 -22.68 4.06
CA HIS A 59 7.24 -21.99 2.80
C HIS A 59 6.10 -22.66 2.05
N LEU A 60 5.40 -21.88 1.21
CA LEU A 60 4.32 -22.33 0.34
C LEU A 60 4.55 -21.80 -1.08
N ARG A 61 4.10 -22.57 -2.08
CA ARG A 61 4.16 -22.20 -3.49
C ARG A 61 2.86 -21.50 -3.91
N LYS A 62 2.99 -20.53 -4.82
CA LYS A 62 1.85 -19.86 -5.48
C LYS A 62 0.92 -20.85 -6.17
N GLY A 63 -0.34 -20.48 -6.38
CA GLY A 63 -1.34 -21.27 -7.10
C GLY A 63 -2.12 -22.26 -6.23
N LYS A 64 -1.75 -22.42 -4.95
CA LYS A 64 -2.48 -23.29 -4.01
C LYS A 64 -3.56 -22.54 -3.22
N LEU A 65 -4.72 -23.19 -3.08
CA LEU A 65 -5.87 -22.73 -2.29
C LEU A 65 -5.72 -23.05 -0.80
N TYR A 66 -5.97 -22.06 0.07
CA TYR A 66 -6.02 -22.23 1.51
C TYR A 66 -7.28 -21.61 2.11
N LYS A 67 -7.84 -22.27 3.13
CA LYS A 67 -8.96 -21.72 3.91
C LYS A 67 -8.43 -20.66 4.88
N VAL A 68 -9.01 -19.47 4.85
CA VAL A 68 -8.80 -18.41 5.84
C VAL A 68 -9.48 -18.85 7.14
N ARG A 69 -8.72 -19.38 8.10
CA ARG A 69 -9.29 -19.82 9.39
C ARG A 69 -9.50 -18.66 10.36
N ALA A 70 -8.62 -17.67 10.31
CA ALA A 70 -8.69 -16.43 11.08
C ALA A 70 -7.73 -15.41 10.47
N ILE A 71 -7.92 -14.13 10.80
CA ILE A 71 -7.00 -13.04 10.48
C ILE A 71 -6.41 -12.57 11.81
N LYS A 72 -5.10 -12.33 11.88
CA LYS A 72 -4.39 -11.91 13.09
C LYS A 72 -3.30 -10.92 12.77
N ILE A 73 -3.07 -9.97 13.68
CA ILE A 73 -1.90 -9.10 13.65
C ILE A 73 -0.77 -9.79 14.42
N ILE A 74 0.43 -9.85 13.84
CA ILE A 74 1.65 -10.38 14.48
C ILE A 74 2.77 -9.39 14.15
N ASN A 75 3.39 -8.78 15.16
CA ASN A 75 4.47 -7.78 14.98
C ASN A 75 4.09 -6.61 14.03
N GLY A 76 2.85 -6.14 14.10
CA GLY A 76 2.35 -5.01 13.28
C GLY A 76 1.87 -5.38 11.87
N ASP A 77 2.12 -6.59 11.40
CA ASP A 77 1.68 -7.07 10.09
C ASP A 77 0.41 -7.94 10.18
N THR A 78 -0.45 -7.89 9.16
CA THR A 78 -1.66 -8.73 9.06
C THR A 78 -1.36 -10.10 8.46
N TYR A 79 -1.80 -11.16 9.13
CA TYR A 79 -1.62 -12.55 8.73
C TYR A 79 -2.94 -13.31 8.64
N VAL A 80 -3.00 -14.21 7.67
CA VAL A 80 -4.03 -15.24 7.52
C VAL A 80 -3.56 -16.53 8.21
N LYS A 81 -4.35 -17.02 9.15
CA LYS A 81 -4.17 -18.35 9.75
C LYS A 81 -4.67 -19.42 8.78
N ILE A 82 -3.77 -20.29 8.34
CA ILE A 82 -4.11 -21.39 7.42
C ILE A 82 -4.23 -22.75 8.12
N ARG A 83 -3.49 -22.96 9.22
CA ARG A 83 -3.49 -24.19 10.05
C ARG A 83 -3.16 -23.87 11.52
N LYS A 84 -3.13 -24.88 12.40
CA LYS A 84 -2.67 -24.73 13.79
C LYS A 84 -1.24 -24.18 13.79
N ASN A 85 -1.04 -23.06 14.48
CA ASN A 85 0.24 -22.35 14.58
C ASN A 85 0.95 -22.06 13.24
N ARG A 86 0.19 -21.84 12.15
CA ARG A 86 0.73 -21.53 10.82
C ARG A 86 -0.02 -20.36 10.21
N PHE A 87 0.73 -19.29 9.94
CA PHE A 87 0.26 -17.98 9.52
C PHE A 87 1.02 -17.55 8.27
N VAL A 88 0.35 -16.86 7.36
CA VAL A 88 0.93 -16.35 6.11
C VAL A 88 0.48 -14.90 5.96
N LYS A 89 1.38 -13.99 5.57
CA LYS A 89 1.01 -12.57 5.40
C LYS A 89 -0.17 -12.43 4.44
N GLU A 90 -1.12 -11.56 4.79
CA GLU A 90 -2.36 -11.35 4.03
C GLU A 90 -2.09 -11.00 2.55
N GLU A 91 -1.09 -10.16 2.29
CA GLU A 91 -0.63 -9.74 0.97
C GLU A 91 -0.32 -10.90 0.00
N ALA A 92 -0.02 -12.09 0.52
CA ALA A 92 0.25 -13.27 -0.29
C ALA A 92 -1.01 -13.88 -0.92
N PHE A 93 -2.20 -13.54 -0.41
CA PHE A 93 -3.52 -13.93 -0.93
C PHE A 93 -4.14 -12.85 -1.80
N LEU A 94 -3.60 -11.63 -1.77
CA LEU A 94 -4.04 -10.53 -2.60
C LEU A 94 -3.32 -10.56 -3.95
N PRO A 95 -3.95 -10.14 -5.06
CA PRO A 95 -3.25 -9.95 -6.32
C PRO A 95 -1.98 -9.14 -6.07
N TYR A 96 -0.91 -9.46 -6.80
CA TYR A 96 0.32 -8.67 -6.75
C TYR A 96 0.02 -7.28 -7.34
N MET A 97 -0.51 -6.40 -6.50
CA MET A 97 -0.43 -4.97 -6.73
C MET A 97 1.02 -4.63 -6.43
N LYS A 98 1.87 -4.66 -7.47
CA LYS A 98 3.11 -3.89 -7.43
C LYS A 98 2.67 -2.51 -6.92
N SER A 99 3.28 -2.00 -5.86
CA SER A 99 2.98 -0.64 -5.41
C SER A 99 3.38 0.28 -6.56
N THR A 100 2.45 0.50 -7.47
CA THR A 100 2.61 1.33 -8.66
C THR A 100 2.37 2.78 -8.29
N ILE A 101 2.01 3.03 -7.03
CA ILE A 101 2.02 4.31 -6.37
C ILE A 101 3.47 4.75 -6.18
N LYS A 102 3.96 5.54 -7.14
CA LYS A 102 5.20 6.28 -6.96
C LYS A 102 4.86 7.62 -6.33
N VAL A 103 5.23 7.78 -5.06
CA VAL A 103 5.19 9.09 -4.39
C VAL A 103 6.49 9.82 -4.73
N VAL A 104 6.39 10.93 -5.43
CA VAL A 104 7.54 11.79 -5.72
C VAL A 104 7.30 13.15 -5.11
N ASN A 105 8.23 13.60 -4.28
CA ASN A 105 8.23 14.95 -3.74
C ASN A 105 9.16 15.80 -4.58
N ARG A 106 8.64 16.91 -5.10
CA ARG A 106 9.41 17.87 -5.89
C ARG A 106 9.28 19.26 -5.32
N ILE A 107 10.36 20.03 -5.41
CA ILE A 107 10.36 21.44 -5.05
C ILE A 107 9.56 22.23 -6.09
N LYS A 108 8.39 22.76 -5.73
CA LYS A 108 7.58 23.61 -6.63
C LYS A 108 8.05 25.07 -6.63
N LYS A 109 8.57 25.55 -5.50
CA LYS A 109 9.17 26.88 -5.35
C LYS A 109 10.59 26.72 -4.80
N PRO A 110 11.62 27.36 -5.41
CA PRO A 110 12.99 27.28 -4.90
C PRO A 110 13.03 27.55 -3.39
N SER A 111 13.82 26.78 -2.65
CA SER A 111 13.75 26.78 -1.19
C SER A 111 15.12 26.57 -0.55
N PHE A 112 15.35 27.27 0.55
CA PHE A 112 16.40 26.96 1.50
C PHE A 112 16.09 25.65 2.24
N ILE A 113 17.15 25.02 2.75
CA ILE A 113 17.07 23.92 3.72
C ILE A 113 17.27 24.52 5.11
N TYR A 114 16.48 24.05 6.06
CA TYR A 114 16.47 24.49 7.45
C TYR A 114 16.89 23.37 8.37
N ASP A 115 17.45 23.72 9.52
CA ASP A 115 17.74 22.79 10.60
C ASP A 115 16.52 22.55 11.51
N GLU A 116 16.73 21.86 12.63
CA GLU A 116 15.67 21.55 13.60
C GLU A 116 15.14 22.75 14.36
N LYS A 117 15.91 23.83 14.44
CA LYS A 117 15.53 25.10 15.10
C LYS A 117 14.82 26.04 14.13
N GLY A 118 14.82 25.71 12.84
CA GLY A 118 14.22 26.52 11.78
C GLY A 118 15.17 27.58 11.23
N GLU A 119 16.47 27.44 11.51
CA GLU A 119 17.53 28.28 10.95
C GLU A 119 17.95 27.76 9.59
N LYS A 120 18.34 28.65 8.67
CA LYS A 120 18.78 28.24 7.34
C LYS A 120 20.17 27.61 7.45
N ILE A 121 20.34 26.42 6.87
CA ILE A 121 21.67 25.82 6.77
C ILE A 121 22.45 26.54 5.65
N PRO A 122 23.59 27.19 5.95
CA PRO A 122 24.36 27.93 4.96
C PRO A 122 24.79 27.04 3.78
N GLY A 123 24.74 27.60 2.56
CA GLY A 123 25.13 26.89 1.34
C GLY A 123 24.14 25.83 0.85
N LYS A 124 23.07 25.52 1.59
CA LYS A 124 22.08 24.51 1.19
C LYS A 124 20.82 25.13 0.58
N PHE A 125 20.63 24.86 -0.71
CA PHE A 125 19.51 25.39 -1.49
C PHE A 125 19.00 24.38 -2.52
N LEU A 126 17.68 24.34 -2.69
CA LEU A 126 17.01 23.47 -3.65
C LEU A 126 16.34 24.29 -4.75
N LYS A 127 16.71 23.98 -5.99
CA LYS A 127 16.10 24.54 -7.20
C LYS A 127 14.71 23.96 -7.44
N ARG A 128 13.86 24.69 -8.18
CA ARG A 128 12.56 24.18 -8.64
C ARG A 128 12.75 22.87 -9.42
N GLY A 129 11.89 21.90 -9.18
CA GLY A 129 11.89 20.58 -9.81
C GLY A 129 12.80 19.55 -9.13
N ALA A 130 13.68 19.98 -8.21
CA ALA A 130 14.53 19.08 -7.44
C ALA A 130 13.67 18.04 -6.72
N LYS A 131 14.06 16.76 -6.81
CA LYS A 131 13.42 15.68 -6.07
C LYS A 131 13.98 15.66 -4.66
N VAL A 132 13.11 15.47 -3.68
CA VAL A 132 13.49 15.33 -2.27
C VAL A 132 12.88 14.07 -1.69
N ASN A 133 13.52 13.51 -0.68
CA ASN A 133 12.90 12.45 0.12
C ASN A 133 11.78 13.06 0.97
N TYR A 134 10.92 12.19 1.47
CA TYR A 134 9.93 12.54 2.47
C TYR A 134 10.09 11.55 3.61
N LEU A 135 10.63 12.03 4.73
CA LEU A 135 10.88 11.25 5.92
C LEU A 135 9.86 11.56 7.04
N GLY A 136 9.05 12.60 6.87
CA GLY A 136 7.97 12.97 7.79
C GLY A 136 7.66 14.47 7.78
N HIS A 137 6.66 14.85 8.58
CA HIS A 137 6.34 16.24 8.87
C HIS A 137 6.97 16.68 10.18
N LYS A 138 7.33 17.96 10.28
CA LYS A 138 7.72 18.60 11.54
C LYS A 138 7.15 20.02 11.56
N GLU A 139 6.60 20.42 12.69
CA GLU A 139 6.29 21.82 12.94
C GLU A 139 7.49 22.48 13.61
N ILE A 140 7.93 23.60 13.07
CA ILE A 140 9.06 24.38 13.60
C ILE A 140 8.62 25.84 13.62
N ASN A 141 8.56 26.45 14.81
CA ASN A 141 8.09 27.83 15.00
C ASN A 141 6.72 28.07 14.33
N GLU A 142 5.75 27.19 14.64
CA GLU A 142 4.35 27.25 14.15
C GLU A 142 4.20 27.16 12.63
N LYS A 143 5.25 26.70 11.94
CA LYS A 143 5.26 26.57 10.48
C LYS A 143 5.47 25.11 10.09
N PRO A 144 4.74 24.59 9.08
CA PRO A 144 4.87 23.21 8.66
C PRO A 144 6.09 23.00 7.75
N PHE A 145 6.89 21.99 8.08
CA PHE A 145 8.04 21.53 7.31
C PHE A 145 7.92 20.04 6.95
N ILE A 146 8.69 19.66 5.93
CA ILE A 146 8.92 18.27 5.52
C ILE A 146 10.39 17.94 5.83
N LYS A 147 10.61 16.84 6.57
CA LYS A 147 11.94 16.28 6.80
C LYS A 147 12.41 15.58 5.53
N ILE A 148 13.55 16.03 4.98
CA ILE A 148 14.10 15.53 3.72
C ILE A 148 15.39 14.71 3.91
N ALA A 149 16.11 14.94 5.00
CA ALA A 149 17.25 14.15 5.46
C ALA A 149 17.35 14.29 6.99
N ASP A 150 18.34 13.67 7.61
CA ASP A 150 18.54 13.84 9.05
C ASP A 150 18.96 15.27 9.39
N GLY A 151 18.27 15.90 10.35
CA GLY A 151 18.46 17.32 10.67
C GLY A 151 18.09 18.32 9.56
N GLU A 152 17.51 17.90 8.43
CA GLU A 152 17.24 18.78 7.28
C GLU A 152 15.75 18.87 6.92
N TYR A 153 15.27 20.10 6.80
CA TYR A 153 13.86 20.43 6.66
C TYR A 153 13.61 21.44 5.53
N VAL A 154 12.48 21.30 4.85
CA VAL A 154 12.01 22.24 3.82
C VAL A 154 10.58 22.65 4.14
N LYS A 155 10.24 23.92 3.96
CA LYS A 155 8.85 24.40 4.15
C LYS A 155 7.89 23.56 3.33
N ALA A 156 6.85 23.01 3.95
CA ALA A 156 5.91 22.11 3.29
C ALA A 156 5.24 22.78 2.07
N LEU A 157 4.95 24.08 2.17
CA LEU A 157 4.39 24.90 1.10
C LEU A 157 5.30 25.06 -0.13
N ASN A 158 6.57 24.68 -0.06
CA ASN A 158 7.50 24.71 -1.20
C ASN A 158 7.64 23.35 -1.89
N VAL A 159 6.99 22.31 -1.36
CA VAL A 159 7.02 20.95 -1.90
C VAL A 159 5.69 20.63 -2.57
N LEU A 160 5.76 19.90 -3.67
CA LEU A 160 4.63 19.26 -4.35
C LEU A 160 4.82 17.75 -4.26
N THR A 161 3.89 17.09 -3.60
CA THR A 161 3.81 15.63 -3.53
C THR A 161 2.91 15.15 -4.65
N THR A 162 3.48 14.45 -5.62
CA THR A 162 2.72 13.80 -6.69
C THR A 162 2.62 12.31 -6.42
N VAL A 163 1.41 11.78 -6.54
CA VAL A 163 1.08 10.37 -6.42
C VAL A 163 0.67 9.88 -7.80
N SER A 164 1.42 8.96 -8.41
CA SER A 164 1.10 8.41 -9.73
C SER A 164 0.98 6.90 -9.66
N ASN A 165 -0.07 6.34 -10.27
CA ASN A 165 -0.20 4.91 -10.54
C ASN A 165 0.42 4.59 -11.90
N TYR A 166 1.31 3.60 -11.95
CA TYR A 166 1.79 2.95 -13.17
C TYR A 166 1.04 1.65 -13.49
#